data_AF-C9MMB7-F1
#
_entry.id   AF-C9MMB7-F1
#
_cell.length_a   1.000
_cell.length_b   1.000
_cell.length_c   1.000
_cell.angle_alpha   90.00
_cell.angle_beta   90.00
_cell.angle_gamma   90.00
#
_symmetry.space_group_name_H-M   'P 1'
#
loop_
_entity.id
_entity.type
_entity.pdbx_description
1 polymer ?
#
loop_
_entity_poly.entity_id
_entity_poly.type
_entity_poly.pdbx_seq_one_letter_code
_entity_poly.pdbx_strand_id
1 'polypeptide(L)'
;MKMKCQYLWALPVLALFTLASCSNDDTAQENNGKQKGTPAGMTEFAVKEATTRTMGVYSGSGIDFYWTQGDKLWINNTSSLVQSSDDDITGKAATAKFYFTGTYNASSYPVRYTGKGSNAGDKVTIKAEQKQATPNDGSHIGTDGDCGTATATRGADGKYGFTLSHKASYITFIPYYSYEFAEDVKVTQIKVTADEVLAGEFNFDDNGLDLASRTTVVNPGKSITLELNGGTNNGFTIPISPDYTKNAAIMVLAPGTYHNFTVEYRLYDQKTLVYGTVSKNYGQLTFHAGQNKKVVADLPVPNYAKNRFYMWDAAVGQNAWKNYENYQPILNEGLDSHYPTASTDARWYNPVLLPTKASRSAKDCPNANEMLWYLMYGDPHWDPSIWSTMKHLYDGGMWLKKRSVIAADQHMTLQQLKDAAPGGTDFTKVYPSYPNIYTAYVKDNTNVILGKPSNSSDYIFLPTTGFYHAYDGKLRCVGTRGYYWSSTPRPVGGLNAYNLYIQRDRVHVGYGDRTNAHCLWPE
;
A
#
# COMPACT_ATOMS: atom_id res chain seq x y z
N MET A 1 28.87 -24.58 13.20
CA MET A 1 27.97 -24.93 12.08
C MET A 1 27.75 -23.66 11.27
N LYS A 2 28.28 -23.58 10.03
CA LYS A 2 28.27 -22.36 9.22
C LYS A 2 26.87 -22.14 8.62
N MET A 3 26.07 -21.27 9.22
CA MET A 3 24.89 -20.71 8.56
C MET A 3 25.35 -19.54 7.69
N LYS A 4 25.21 -19.70 6.37
CA LYS A 4 25.40 -18.63 5.38
C LYS A 4 24.22 -17.66 5.53
N CYS A 5 24.47 -16.44 5.98
CA CYS A 5 23.52 -15.34 5.87
C CYS A 5 23.47 -14.92 4.39
N GLN A 6 22.34 -15.18 3.74
CA GLN A 6 22.05 -14.70 2.40
C GLN A 6 21.70 -13.21 2.50
N TYR A 7 22.43 -12.38 1.74
CA TYR A 7 22.10 -10.98 1.52
C TYR A 7 20.70 -10.88 0.90
N LEU A 8 19.74 -10.28 1.60
CA LEU A 8 18.45 -9.90 1.01
C LEU A 8 18.66 -8.71 0.07
N TRP A 9 18.92 -9.03 -1.19
CA TRP A 9 18.56 -8.18 -2.31
C TRP A 9 17.03 -8.16 -2.44
N ALA A 10 16.48 -7.05 -2.93
CA ALA A 10 15.07 -6.82 -3.21
C ALA A 10 14.32 -8.12 -3.50
N LEU A 11 13.47 -8.56 -2.56
CA LEU A 11 12.63 -9.74 -2.74
C LEU A 11 11.74 -9.50 -3.97
N PRO A 12 11.83 -10.32 -5.04
CA PRO A 12 10.84 -10.32 -6.08
C PRO A 12 9.55 -10.89 -5.46
N VAL A 13 8.65 -10.01 -5.02
CA VAL A 13 7.29 -10.41 -4.62
C VAL A 13 6.63 -11.05 -5.84
N LEU A 14 6.39 -12.36 -5.76
CA LEU A 14 5.73 -13.15 -6.79
C LEU A 14 4.26 -12.70 -6.87
N ALA A 15 3.95 -11.76 -7.77
CA ALA A 15 2.56 -11.42 -8.09
C ALA A 15 2.06 -12.41 -9.14
N LEU A 16 1.08 -13.23 -8.78
CA LEU A 16 0.39 -14.09 -9.73
C LEU A 16 -0.67 -13.28 -10.47
N PHE A 17 -0.42 -13.01 -11.75
CA PHE A 17 -1.47 -12.63 -12.69
C PHE A 17 -2.15 -13.90 -13.19
N THR A 18 -3.29 -14.25 -12.60
CA THR A 18 -4.16 -15.24 -13.22
C THR A 18 -5.05 -14.51 -14.21
N LEU A 19 -4.96 -14.89 -15.49
CA LEU A 19 -6.03 -14.63 -16.46
C LEU A 19 -7.25 -15.37 -15.93
N ALA A 20 -8.14 -14.67 -15.23
CA ALA A 20 -9.43 -15.24 -14.88
C ALA A 20 -10.28 -15.16 -16.15
N SER A 21 -10.44 -16.29 -16.84
CA SER A 21 -11.55 -16.46 -17.77
C SER A 21 -12.83 -16.40 -16.95
N CYS A 22 -13.86 -15.71 -17.45
CA CYS A 22 -15.18 -15.67 -16.85
C CYS A 22 -15.59 -17.07 -16.35
N SER A 23 -15.81 -17.25 -15.06
CA SER A 23 -16.59 -18.40 -14.59
C SER A 23 -18.05 -18.03 -14.76
N ASN A 24 -18.74 -18.79 -15.60
CA ASN A 24 -20.19 -18.77 -15.71
C ASN A 24 -20.78 -19.55 -14.53
N ASP A 25 -20.75 -18.97 -13.33
CA ASP A 25 -21.49 -19.53 -12.20
C ASP A 25 -22.84 -18.81 -12.10
N ASP A 26 -23.90 -19.58 -12.40
CA ASP A 26 -25.29 -19.24 -12.19
C ASP A 26 -25.52 -18.85 -10.73
N THR A 27 -25.58 -17.55 -10.46
CA THR A 27 -26.15 -17.03 -9.22
C THR A 27 -27.61 -16.67 -9.46
N ALA A 28 -28.46 -17.24 -8.61
CA ALA A 28 -29.91 -17.26 -8.73
C ALA A 28 -30.55 -15.88 -8.93
N GLN A 29 -31.66 -15.90 -9.66
CA GLN A 29 -32.53 -14.77 -9.99
C GLN A 29 -32.95 -13.97 -8.74
N GLU A 30 -32.48 -12.74 -8.60
CA GLU A 30 -33.22 -11.69 -7.91
C GLU A 30 -34.01 -10.88 -8.95
N ASN A 31 -35.22 -11.34 -9.26
CA ASN A 31 -36.19 -10.60 -10.07
C ASN A 31 -37.40 -10.27 -9.19
N ASN A 32 -37.28 -9.21 -8.38
CA ASN A 32 -38.40 -8.70 -7.56
C ASN A 32 -39.17 -7.53 -8.24
N GLY A 33 -39.00 -7.33 -9.55
CA GLY A 33 -39.76 -6.34 -10.32
C GLY A 33 -40.96 -6.96 -11.04
N LYS A 34 -42.15 -6.36 -10.90
CA LYS A 34 -43.30 -6.65 -11.79
C LYS A 34 -42.88 -6.37 -13.24
N GLN A 35 -43.02 -7.36 -14.12
CA GLN A 35 -42.71 -7.17 -15.55
C GLN A 35 -43.62 -6.07 -16.12
N LYS A 36 -42.99 -4.95 -16.54
CA LYS A 36 -43.67 -3.88 -17.28
C LYS A 36 -44.02 -4.42 -18.67
N GLY A 37 -45.29 -4.28 -19.06
CA GLY A 37 -45.73 -4.55 -20.43
C GLY A 37 -45.19 -3.47 -21.37
N THR A 38 -45.08 -3.78 -22.66
CA THR A 38 -44.66 -2.79 -23.68
C THR A 38 -45.65 -1.62 -23.70
N PRO A 39 -45.23 -0.38 -23.44
CA PRO A 39 -46.12 0.77 -23.51
C PRO A 39 -46.70 0.96 -24.91
N ALA A 40 -47.94 1.47 -24.99
CA ALA A 40 -48.62 1.69 -26.26
C ALA A 40 -47.82 2.65 -27.16
N GLY A 41 -47.65 2.29 -28.43
CA GLY A 41 -46.90 3.09 -29.41
C GLY A 41 -45.37 2.98 -29.30
N MET A 42 -44.86 2.01 -28.54
CA MET A 42 -43.42 1.77 -28.40
C MET A 42 -43.01 0.36 -28.86
N THR A 43 -41.74 0.21 -29.21
CA THR A 43 -41.12 -1.08 -29.51
C THR A 43 -40.16 -1.50 -28.39
N GLU A 44 -40.25 -2.76 -27.97
CA GLU A 44 -39.45 -3.35 -26.90
C GLU A 44 -38.13 -3.95 -27.42
N PHE A 45 -37.03 -3.63 -26.74
CA PHE A 45 -35.72 -4.23 -26.89
C PHE A 45 -35.32 -4.84 -25.54
N ALA A 46 -35.26 -6.16 -25.47
CA ALA A 46 -35.03 -6.91 -24.24
C ALA A 46 -33.68 -7.62 -24.23
N VAL A 47 -33.03 -7.64 -23.08
CA VAL A 47 -31.82 -8.45 -22.87
C VAL A 47 -32.23 -9.93 -22.86
N LYS A 48 -31.69 -10.73 -23.79
CA LYS A 48 -32.07 -12.14 -23.98
C LYS A 48 -31.52 -13.06 -22.90
N GLU A 49 -30.32 -12.78 -22.43
CA GLU A 49 -29.67 -13.57 -21.39
C GLU A 49 -29.07 -12.65 -20.34
N ALA A 50 -29.10 -13.12 -19.09
CA ALA A 50 -28.44 -12.48 -17.97
C ALA A 50 -26.91 -12.60 -18.09
N THR A 51 -26.30 -12.44 -19.25
CA THR A 51 -24.83 -12.47 -19.41
C THR A 51 -24.28 -11.09 -19.74
N THR A 52 -25.14 -10.07 -19.88
CA THR A 52 -24.75 -8.76 -20.41
C THR A 52 -25.40 -7.62 -19.65
N ARG A 53 -24.62 -6.86 -18.88
CA ARG A 53 -25.14 -6.11 -17.72
C ARG A 53 -24.15 -4.94 -17.36
N THR A 54 -24.44 -3.96 -16.48
CA THR A 54 -23.68 -2.66 -16.37
C THR A 54 -23.02 -2.26 -15.01
N MET A 55 -23.28 -2.97 -13.90
CA MET A 55 -22.66 -2.78 -12.57
C MET A 55 -21.89 -4.01 -12.14
N GLY A 56 -20.64 -3.89 -11.72
CA GLY A 56 -19.80 -5.05 -11.45
C GLY A 56 -19.70 -5.49 -10.00
N VAL A 57 -20.23 -6.65 -9.61
CA VAL A 57 -19.88 -7.27 -8.32
C VAL A 57 -18.75 -8.26 -8.54
N TYR A 58 -17.62 -8.09 -7.87
CA TYR A 58 -16.53 -9.05 -7.98
C TYR A 58 -16.79 -10.28 -7.10
N SER A 59 -16.98 -11.44 -7.74
CA SER A 59 -17.34 -12.70 -7.08
C SER A 59 -16.15 -13.53 -6.59
N GLY A 60 -14.92 -13.08 -6.87
CA GLY A 60 -13.68 -13.84 -6.62
C GLY A 60 -13.09 -14.48 -7.89
N SER A 61 -13.89 -14.66 -8.93
CA SER A 61 -13.49 -15.18 -10.24
C SER A 61 -13.67 -14.15 -11.35
N GLY A 62 -14.73 -13.33 -11.29
CA GLY A 62 -15.06 -12.36 -12.34
C GLY A 62 -15.87 -11.19 -11.80
N ILE A 63 -16.25 -10.29 -12.69
CA ILE A 63 -17.16 -9.20 -12.41
C ILE A 63 -18.54 -9.60 -12.91
N ASP A 64 -19.49 -9.78 -12.00
CA ASP A 64 -20.89 -9.98 -12.34
C ASP A 64 -21.51 -8.63 -12.62
N PHE A 65 -21.85 -8.38 -13.88
CA PHE A 65 -22.42 -7.11 -14.23
C PHE A 65 -23.91 -7.02 -13.74
N TYR A 66 -24.60 -5.86 -13.77
CA TYR A 66 -26.08 -5.72 -13.60
C TYR A 66 -26.61 -4.42 -14.21
N TRP A 67 -27.80 -4.38 -14.82
CA TRP A 67 -28.46 -3.12 -15.20
C TRP A 67 -28.87 -2.32 -13.98
N THR A 68 -28.76 -0.99 -14.04
CA THR A 68 -29.15 -0.07 -12.96
C THR A 68 -29.98 1.10 -13.46
N GLN A 69 -30.75 1.71 -12.56
CA GLN A 69 -31.55 2.89 -12.89
C GLN A 69 -30.66 4.00 -13.48
N GLY A 70 -31.11 4.57 -14.61
CA GLY A 70 -30.38 5.61 -15.35
C GLY A 70 -29.55 5.07 -16.52
N ASP A 71 -29.45 3.75 -16.68
CA ASP A 71 -28.89 3.17 -17.90
C ASP A 71 -29.81 3.44 -19.09
N LYS A 72 -29.20 3.71 -20.25
CA LYS A 72 -29.90 3.98 -21.50
C LYS A 72 -29.27 3.20 -22.63
N LEU A 73 -30.10 2.82 -23.59
CA LEU A 73 -29.68 2.07 -24.77
C LEU A 73 -29.84 2.95 -26.01
N TRP A 74 -28.92 2.80 -26.95
CA TRP A 74 -29.00 3.45 -28.26
C TRP A 74 -29.17 2.40 -29.34
N ILE A 75 -29.97 2.72 -30.36
CA ILE A 75 -30.04 1.95 -31.60
C ILE A 75 -29.51 2.80 -32.75
N ASN A 76 -28.74 2.18 -33.64
CA ASN A 76 -28.37 2.78 -34.90
C ASN A 76 -29.44 2.46 -35.95
N ASN A 77 -30.31 3.42 -36.23
CA ASN A 77 -31.38 3.32 -37.20
C ASN A 77 -31.05 4.18 -38.43
N THR A 78 -30.63 3.54 -39.53
CA THR A 78 -30.30 4.23 -40.80
C THR A 78 -29.34 5.42 -40.61
N SER A 79 -28.24 5.20 -39.88
CA SER A 79 -27.23 6.22 -39.55
C SER A 79 -27.70 7.34 -38.61
N SER A 80 -28.87 7.19 -37.97
CA SER A 80 -29.30 8.01 -36.84
C SER A 80 -29.23 7.21 -35.54
N LEU A 81 -28.62 7.80 -34.51
CA LEU A 81 -28.59 7.22 -33.17
C LEU A 81 -29.83 7.67 -32.40
N VAL A 82 -30.65 6.71 -32.01
CA VAL A 82 -31.88 6.95 -31.23
C VAL A 82 -31.70 6.37 -29.85
N GLN A 83 -31.95 7.15 -28.80
CA GLN A 83 -31.90 6.70 -27.41
C GLN A 83 -33.25 6.10 -26.98
N SER A 84 -33.22 5.11 -26.10
CA SER A 84 -34.40 4.55 -25.44
C SER A 84 -35.14 5.65 -24.65
N SER A 85 -36.45 5.77 -24.86
CA SER A 85 -37.27 6.79 -24.20
C SER A 85 -37.77 6.34 -22.82
N ASP A 86 -37.81 5.03 -22.57
CA ASP A 86 -38.28 4.43 -21.32
C ASP A 86 -37.62 3.05 -21.10
N ASP A 87 -37.71 2.53 -19.88
CA ASP A 87 -37.16 1.23 -19.47
C ASP A 87 -38.00 0.59 -18.33
N ASP A 88 -37.65 -0.63 -17.94
CA ASP A 88 -38.26 -1.34 -16.79
C ASP A 88 -37.32 -1.48 -15.57
N ILE A 89 -36.23 -0.70 -15.53
CA ILE A 89 -35.20 -0.84 -14.51
C ILE A 89 -35.60 -0.07 -13.25
N THR A 90 -35.95 -0.81 -12.20
CA THR A 90 -36.39 -0.23 -10.91
C THR A 90 -35.31 -0.24 -9.82
N GLY A 91 -34.14 -0.82 -10.13
CA GLY A 91 -33.02 -0.99 -9.19
C GLY A 91 -31.87 -1.74 -9.88
N LYS A 92 -31.22 -2.65 -9.15
CA LYS A 92 -30.28 -3.63 -9.70
C LYS A 92 -31.05 -4.74 -10.40
N ALA A 93 -30.77 -5.01 -11.67
CA ALA A 93 -31.44 -6.07 -12.42
C ALA A 93 -30.48 -6.85 -13.33
N ALA A 94 -30.64 -8.18 -13.40
CA ALA A 94 -29.83 -9.03 -14.29
C ALA A 94 -30.24 -8.89 -15.77
N THR A 95 -31.49 -8.50 -16.02
CA THR A 95 -32.07 -8.26 -17.34
C THR A 95 -32.76 -6.91 -17.34
N ALA A 96 -32.87 -6.29 -18.51
CA ALA A 96 -33.60 -5.04 -18.69
C ALA A 96 -34.36 -5.05 -20.02
N LYS A 97 -35.43 -4.27 -20.07
CA LYS A 97 -36.15 -3.91 -21.28
C LYS A 97 -36.05 -2.42 -21.49
N PHE A 98 -35.75 -2.06 -22.74
CA PHE A 98 -35.69 -0.69 -23.21
C PHE A 98 -36.80 -0.47 -24.23
N TYR A 99 -37.46 0.67 -24.15
CA TYR A 99 -38.59 1.01 -25.02
C TYR A 99 -38.25 2.22 -25.88
N PHE A 100 -38.51 2.09 -27.17
CA PHE A 100 -38.27 3.12 -28.17
C PHE A 100 -39.59 3.58 -28.76
N THR A 101 -39.77 4.89 -28.91
CA THR A 101 -40.99 5.47 -29.48
C THR A 101 -41.12 5.10 -30.95
N GLY A 102 -42.29 4.58 -31.36
CA GLY A 102 -42.58 4.21 -32.74
C GLY A 102 -42.42 2.72 -33.05
N THR A 103 -42.62 2.39 -34.32
CA THR A 103 -42.60 1.02 -34.84
C THR A 103 -41.30 0.74 -35.61
N TYR A 104 -40.59 -0.31 -35.21
CA TYR A 104 -39.34 -0.73 -35.86
C TYR A 104 -39.53 -2.08 -36.58
N ASN A 105 -39.22 -2.11 -37.88
CA ASN A 105 -39.57 -3.23 -38.76
C ASN A 105 -38.35 -3.99 -39.35
N ALA A 106 -37.13 -3.49 -39.15
CA ALA A 106 -35.95 -4.20 -39.67
C ALA A 106 -35.76 -5.56 -38.98
N SER A 107 -35.09 -6.51 -39.63
CA SER A 107 -34.79 -7.80 -39.01
C SER A 107 -33.84 -7.66 -37.80
N SER A 108 -33.00 -6.62 -37.80
CA SER A 108 -32.08 -6.33 -36.71
C SER A 108 -31.64 -4.87 -36.66
N TYR A 109 -31.16 -4.43 -35.49
CA TYR A 109 -30.53 -3.12 -35.29
C TYR A 109 -29.19 -3.27 -34.54
N PRO A 110 -28.14 -2.52 -34.91
CA PRO A 110 -26.99 -2.31 -34.04
C PRO A 110 -27.42 -1.56 -32.78
N VAL A 111 -26.87 -1.98 -31.65
CA VAL A 111 -27.17 -1.47 -30.32
C VAL A 111 -25.88 -0.99 -29.67
N ARG A 112 -25.96 0.14 -28.96
CA ARG A 112 -24.86 0.67 -28.16
C ARG A 112 -25.32 0.97 -26.74
N TYR A 113 -24.46 0.67 -25.79
CA TYR A 113 -24.51 1.16 -24.42
C TYR A 113 -23.25 1.99 -24.19
N THR A 114 -23.41 3.28 -23.89
CA THR A 114 -22.30 4.26 -23.80
C THR A 114 -22.06 4.75 -22.38
N GLY A 115 -22.44 3.95 -21.39
CA GLY A 115 -22.29 4.27 -19.98
C GLY A 115 -23.52 4.94 -19.36
N LYS A 116 -23.63 4.78 -18.04
CA LYS A 116 -24.72 5.31 -17.22
C LYS A 116 -24.72 6.83 -17.25
N GLY A 117 -25.86 7.43 -17.58
CA GLY A 117 -26.02 8.88 -17.67
C GLY A 117 -25.38 9.52 -18.90
N SER A 118 -24.95 8.73 -19.90
CA SER A 118 -24.46 9.27 -21.16
C SER A 118 -25.59 9.84 -22.01
N ASN A 119 -25.36 11.03 -22.56
CA ASN A 119 -26.25 11.70 -23.51
C ASN A 119 -25.75 11.59 -24.97
N ALA A 120 -24.67 10.83 -25.21
CA ALA A 120 -24.09 10.62 -26.54
C ALA A 120 -24.02 9.12 -26.84
N GLY A 121 -24.57 8.72 -27.99
CA GLY A 121 -24.52 7.32 -28.47
C GLY A 121 -23.24 6.98 -29.25
N ASP A 122 -22.39 7.96 -29.50
CA ASP A 122 -21.18 7.87 -30.32
C ASP A 122 -19.90 8.20 -29.55
N LYS A 123 -19.99 8.35 -28.22
CA LYS A 123 -18.86 8.70 -27.36
C LYS A 123 -18.95 7.98 -26.02
N VAL A 124 -17.79 7.66 -25.47
CA VAL A 124 -17.64 7.09 -24.13
C VAL A 124 -16.47 7.75 -23.41
N THR A 125 -16.71 8.22 -22.19
CA THR A 125 -15.66 8.78 -21.34
C THR A 125 -15.22 7.76 -20.31
N ILE A 126 -13.98 7.30 -20.45
CA ILE A 126 -13.30 6.54 -19.41
C ILE A 126 -12.67 7.54 -18.46
N LYS A 127 -13.14 7.60 -17.22
CA LYS A 127 -12.71 8.63 -16.27
C LYS A 127 -11.32 8.34 -15.72
N ALA A 128 -10.51 9.39 -15.64
CA ALA A 128 -9.23 9.38 -14.92
C ALA A 128 -9.41 9.39 -13.39
N GLU A 129 -10.57 9.83 -12.89
CA GLU A 129 -10.93 9.81 -11.47
C GLU A 129 -12.17 8.95 -11.27
N GLN A 130 -12.03 7.88 -10.49
CA GLN A 130 -13.05 6.88 -10.21
C GLN A 130 -13.24 6.75 -8.70
N LYS A 131 -14.42 6.32 -8.27
CA LYS A 131 -14.75 6.22 -6.83
C LYS A 131 -15.51 4.95 -6.51
N GLN A 132 -14.98 4.15 -5.60
CA GLN A 132 -15.64 2.95 -5.11
C GLN A 132 -15.94 3.08 -3.61
N ALA A 133 -17.22 2.96 -3.24
CA ALA A 133 -17.65 3.15 -1.85
C ALA A 133 -17.45 1.90 -0.98
N THR A 134 -17.69 0.72 -1.54
CA THR A 134 -17.73 -0.55 -0.80
C THR A 134 -16.80 -1.56 -1.47
N PRO A 135 -16.04 -2.40 -0.74
CA PRO A 135 -15.25 -3.48 -1.32
C PRO A 135 -16.11 -4.35 -2.23
N ASN A 136 -15.52 -4.90 -3.30
CA ASN A 136 -16.14 -5.78 -4.31
C ASN A 136 -17.38 -5.25 -5.06
N ASP A 137 -17.87 -4.05 -4.73
CA ASP A 137 -19.02 -3.40 -5.35
C ASP A 137 -18.58 -2.32 -6.35
N GLY A 138 -18.60 -2.68 -7.63
CA GLY A 138 -18.34 -1.81 -8.78
C GLY A 138 -19.56 -1.06 -9.29
N SER A 139 -20.49 -0.63 -8.42
CA SER A 139 -21.62 0.24 -8.78
C SER A 139 -21.25 1.48 -9.61
N HIS A 140 -20.00 1.94 -9.50
CA HIS A 140 -19.49 3.13 -10.19
C HIS A 140 -19.04 2.87 -11.65
N ILE A 141 -18.80 1.62 -12.05
CA ILE A 141 -18.19 1.32 -13.36
C ILE A 141 -19.05 1.83 -14.53
N GLY A 142 -20.38 1.77 -14.38
CA GLY A 142 -21.35 2.32 -15.32
C GLY A 142 -21.10 3.80 -15.62
N THR A 143 -20.77 4.59 -14.60
CA THR A 143 -20.49 6.02 -14.76
C THR A 143 -19.05 6.31 -15.16
N ASP A 144 -18.14 5.34 -15.02
CA ASP A 144 -16.69 5.56 -15.14
C ASP A 144 -16.11 5.10 -16.48
N GLY A 145 -16.93 4.56 -17.36
CA GLY A 145 -16.57 4.23 -18.74
C GLY A 145 -17.00 2.86 -19.22
N ASP A 146 -17.81 2.13 -18.43
CA ASP A 146 -18.42 0.89 -18.91
C ASP A 146 -19.25 1.15 -20.16
N CYS A 147 -19.09 0.28 -21.16
CA CYS A 147 -19.71 0.45 -22.46
C CYS A 147 -19.79 -0.88 -23.20
N GLY A 148 -20.71 -1.00 -24.15
CA GLY A 148 -20.90 -2.22 -24.91
C GLY A 148 -21.63 -2.03 -26.23
N THR A 149 -21.52 -3.02 -27.10
CA THR A 149 -22.30 -3.08 -28.35
C THR A 149 -23.02 -4.41 -28.48
N ALA A 150 -24.11 -4.43 -29.24
CA ALA A 150 -24.84 -5.65 -29.57
C ALA A 150 -25.47 -5.56 -30.95
N THR A 151 -26.03 -6.69 -31.40
CA THR A 151 -27.02 -6.73 -32.47
C THR A 151 -28.34 -7.21 -31.88
N ALA A 152 -29.35 -6.37 -31.94
CA ALA A 152 -30.71 -6.71 -31.54
C ALA A 152 -31.44 -7.37 -32.70
N THR A 153 -31.99 -8.57 -32.49
CA THR A 153 -32.70 -9.33 -33.53
C THR A 153 -34.19 -9.39 -33.23
N ARG A 154 -35.02 -9.18 -34.26
CA ARG A 154 -36.48 -9.22 -34.17
C ARG A 154 -36.98 -10.66 -33.99
N GLY A 155 -37.84 -10.88 -33.01
CA GLY A 155 -38.57 -12.12 -32.78
C GLY A 155 -39.91 -12.17 -33.53
N ALA A 156 -40.58 -13.32 -33.47
CA ALA A 156 -41.89 -13.54 -34.08
C ALA A 156 -43.00 -12.68 -33.45
N ASP A 157 -42.84 -12.32 -32.17
CA ASP A 157 -43.69 -11.40 -31.41
C ASP A 157 -43.46 -9.92 -31.76
N GLY A 158 -42.53 -9.63 -32.67
CA GLY A 158 -42.16 -8.29 -33.10
C GLY A 158 -41.26 -7.53 -32.12
N LYS A 159 -40.84 -8.18 -31.03
CA LYS A 159 -39.90 -7.61 -30.06
C LYS A 159 -38.48 -7.90 -30.47
N TYR A 160 -37.55 -7.09 -29.98
CA TYR A 160 -36.13 -7.30 -30.24
C TYR A 160 -35.47 -7.88 -29.02
N GLY A 161 -34.55 -8.81 -29.23
CA GLY A 161 -33.69 -9.23 -28.13
C GLY A 161 -32.21 -9.26 -28.50
N PHE A 162 -31.38 -8.90 -27.52
CA PHE A 162 -29.95 -8.68 -27.68
C PHE A 162 -29.13 -9.20 -26.49
N THR A 163 -27.83 -9.34 -26.73
CA THR A 163 -26.80 -9.76 -25.77
C THR A 163 -25.66 -8.74 -25.92
N LEU A 164 -25.49 -7.86 -24.93
CA LEU A 164 -24.47 -6.80 -24.93
C LEU A 164 -23.04 -7.35 -24.72
N SER A 165 -22.15 -7.09 -25.66
CA SER A 165 -20.72 -7.35 -25.51
C SER A 165 -20.04 -6.11 -24.95
N HIS A 166 -19.43 -6.24 -23.79
CA HIS A 166 -18.61 -5.17 -23.18
C HIS A 166 -17.41 -4.80 -24.03
N LYS A 167 -17.13 -3.50 -24.08
CA LYS A 167 -16.08 -2.87 -24.89
C LYS A 167 -15.05 -2.10 -24.08
N ALA A 168 -15.32 -1.80 -22.81
CA ALA A 168 -14.32 -1.36 -21.84
C ALA A 168 -13.48 -2.56 -21.35
N SER A 169 -12.42 -2.30 -20.58
CA SER A 169 -11.69 -3.35 -19.84
C SER A 169 -11.61 -3.00 -18.36
N TYR A 170 -11.39 -4.01 -17.53
CA TYR A 170 -11.44 -3.86 -16.07
C TYR A 170 -10.20 -4.46 -15.41
N ILE A 171 -9.84 -3.91 -14.27
CA ILE A 171 -8.79 -4.44 -13.39
C ILE A 171 -9.32 -4.47 -11.96
N THR A 172 -9.11 -5.58 -11.27
CA THR A 172 -9.50 -5.75 -9.87
C THR A 172 -8.27 -5.95 -8.99
N PHE A 173 -8.07 -5.06 -8.02
CA PHE A 173 -6.98 -5.11 -7.05
C PHE A 173 -7.43 -5.77 -5.76
N ILE A 174 -6.63 -6.68 -5.22
CA ILE A 174 -6.84 -7.35 -3.93
C ILE A 174 -5.52 -7.27 -3.14
N PRO A 175 -5.16 -6.08 -2.62
CA PRO A 175 -3.92 -5.91 -1.86
C PRO A 175 -4.00 -6.64 -0.52
N TYR A 176 -2.88 -7.16 -0.03
CA TYR A 176 -2.76 -7.73 1.30
C TYR A 176 -1.41 -7.36 1.92
N TYR A 177 -1.23 -7.64 3.21
CA TYR A 177 0.04 -7.42 3.88
C TYR A 177 0.41 -8.59 4.78
N SER A 178 1.45 -9.33 4.41
CA SER A 178 1.84 -10.59 5.06
C SER A 178 2.26 -10.48 6.53
N TYR A 179 2.54 -9.26 7.03
CA TYR A 179 2.91 -9.02 8.43
C TYR A 179 1.75 -8.55 9.32
N GLU A 180 0.53 -8.49 8.78
CA GLU A 180 -0.68 -8.00 9.45
C GLU A 180 -0.67 -6.49 9.75
N PHE A 181 -1.77 -5.82 9.40
CA PHE A 181 -2.07 -4.47 9.86
C PHE A 181 -3.23 -4.47 10.86
N ALA A 182 -3.28 -3.45 11.71
CA ALA A 182 -4.47 -3.13 12.47
C ALA A 182 -5.59 -2.70 11.50
N GLU A 183 -6.85 -2.89 11.89
CA GLU A 183 -7.99 -2.48 11.04
C GLU A 183 -7.98 -1.00 10.71
N ASP A 184 -7.35 -0.17 11.55
CA ASP A 184 -7.17 1.28 11.36
C ASP A 184 -6.28 1.64 10.15
N VAL A 185 -5.48 0.71 9.64
CA VAL A 185 -4.68 0.91 8.42
C VAL A 185 -5.53 0.61 7.20
N LYS A 186 -5.74 1.64 6.38
CA LYS A 186 -6.60 1.60 5.20
C LYS A 186 -5.81 1.77 3.92
N VAL A 187 -6.20 1.06 2.88
CA VAL A 187 -5.89 1.46 1.50
C VAL A 187 -6.96 2.47 1.06
N THR A 188 -6.54 3.71 0.82
CA THR A 188 -7.46 4.84 0.57
C THR A 188 -7.60 5.16 -0.91
N GLN A 189 -6.59 4.82 -1.70
CA GLN A 189 -6.52 5.15 -3.12
C GLN A 189 -5.61 4.15 -3.83
N ILE A 190 -5.99 3.82 -5.07
CA ILE A 190 -5.16 3.05 -5.99
C ILE A 190 -4.99 3.88 -7.26
N LYS A 191 -3.74 4.13 -7.65
CA LYS A 191 -3.41 4.86 -8.87
C LYS A 191 -2.68 3.93 -9.84
N VAL A 192 -3.17 3.88 -11.07
CA VAL A 192 -2.49 3.25 -12.20
C VAL A 192 -1.84 4.33 -13.06
N THR A 193 -0.63 4.10 -13.54
CA THR A 193 0.06 4.95 -14.53
C THR A 193 0.71 4.07 -15.60
N ALA A 194 0.72 4.52 -16.85
CA ALA A 194 1.35 3.84 -17.98
C ALA A 194 1.89 4.85 -19.02
N ASP A 195 2.64 4.37 -20.00
CA ASP A 195 3.16 5.22 -21.08
C ASP A 195 2.06 5.62 -22.09
N GLU A 196 1.05 4.77 -22.29
CA GLU A 196 -0.12 5.00 -23.14
C GLU A 196 -1.30 5.62 -22.41
N VAL A 197 -2.21 6.23 -23.17
CA VAL A 197 -3.47 6.80 -22.66
C VAL A 197 -4.38 5.67 -22.16
N LEU A 198 -4.73 5.71 -20.88
CA LEU A 198 -5.62 4.78 -20.18
C LEU A 198 -7.09 5.27 -20.15
N ALA A 199 -7.27 6.60 -20.12
CA ALA A 199 -8.53 7.29 -19.89
C ALA A 199 -8.69 8.51 -20.81
N GLY A 200 -9.93 8.95 -21.02
CA GLY A 200 -10.28 10.03 -21.94
C GLY A 200 -11.67 9.80 -22.54
N GLU A 201 -12.13 10.75 -23.37
CA GLU A 201 -13.34 10.60 -24.17
C GLU A 201 -12.98 10.03 -25.55
N PHE A 202 -13.39 8.79 -25.78
CA PHE A 202 -13.19 8.04 -27.02
C PHE A 202 -14.42 8.18 -27.91
N ASN A 203 -14.20 8.20 -29.22
CA ASN A 203 -15.27 7.92 -30.17
C ASN A 203 -15.72 6.46 -29.99
N PHE A 204 -17.01 6.22 -30.21
CA PHE A 204 -17.64 4.92 -30.03
C PHE A 204 -18.57 4.62 -31.21
N ASP A 205 -18.40 3.45 -31.82
CA ASP A 205 -19.20 2.99 -32.94
C ASP A 205 -19.84 1.62 -32.68
N ASP A 206 -20.37 0.97 -33.72
CA ASP A 206 -20.99 -0.35 -33.59
C ASP A 206 -19.97 -1.48 -33.28
N ASN A 207 -18.66 -1.21 -33.48
CA ASN A 207 -17.55 -2.10 -33.16
C ASN A 207 -17.03 -1.89 -31.73
N GLY A 208 -17.19 -0.69 -31.17
CA GLY A 208 -16.87 -0.34 -29.80
C GLY A 208 -16.05 0.96 -29.71
N LEU A 209 -15.12 1.01 -28.76
CA LEU A 209 -14.20 2.14 -28.61
C LEU A 209 -13.25 2.22 -29.82
N ASP A 210 -13.09 3.41 -30.40
CA ASP A 210 -12.05 3.68 -31.38
C ASP A 210 -10.68 3.79 -30.69
N LEU A 211 -9.98 2.66 -30.60
CA LEU A 211 -8.66 2.59 -29.98
C LEU A 211 -7.54 3.05 -30.91
N ALA A 212 -7.80 3.21 -32.22
CA ALA A 212 -6.80 3.69 -33.18
C ALA A 212 -6.51 5.18 -33.00
N SER A 213 -7.51 5.96 -32.57
CA SER A 213 -7.38 7.38 -32.25
C SER A 213 -6.98 7.67 -30.79
N ARG A 214 -6.50 6.66 -30.04
CA ARG A 214 -6.14 6.77 -28.61
C ARG A 214 -5.28 8.00 -28.26
N THR A 215 -4.35 8.39 -29.13
CA THR A 215 -3.43 9.51 -28.88
C THR A 215 -4.05 10.88 -29.10
N THR A 216 -5.25 10.93 -29.69
CA THR A 216 -5.98 12.16 -30.06
C THR A 216 -7.35 12.26 -29.40
N VAL A 217 -7.63 11.41 -28.40
CA VAL A 217 -8.86 11.49 -27.60
C VAL A 217 -8.94 12.81 -26.82
N VAL A 218 -10.15 13.22 -26.44
CA VAL A 218 -10.33 14.41 -25.60
C VAL A 218 -9.96 14.07 -24.16
N ASN A 219 -9.22 14.97 -23.50
CA ASN A 219 -8.69 14.81 -22.13
C ASN A 219 -7.91 13.50 -21.91
N PRO A 220 -6.82 13.25 -22.68
CA PRO A 220 -6.06 12.01 -22.58
C PRO A 220 -5.37 11.87 -21.21
N GLY A 221 -5.70 10.80 -20.49
CA GLY A 221 -5.13 10.47 -19.19
C GLY A 221 -4.19 9.27 -19.29
N LYS A 222 -2.92 9.46 -18.94
CA LYS A 222 -1.92 8.37 -18.75
C LYS A 222 -1.92 7.81 -17.32
N SER A 223 -2.90 8.22 -16.51
CA SER A 223 -3.13 7.70 -15.18
C SER A 223 -4.62 7.64 -14.87
N ILE A 224 -5.01 6.66 -14.07
CA ILE A 224 -6.35 6.56 -13.47
C ILE A 224 -6.19 6.41 -11.96
N THR A 225 -6.96 7.16 -11.21
CA THR A 225 -7.00 7.16 -9.75
C THR A 225 -8.36 6.66 -9.29
N LEU A 226 -8.36 5.62 -8.47
CA LEU A 226 -9.54 5.06 -7.82
C LEU A 226 -9.52 5.41 -6.32
N GLU A 227 -10.46 6.23 -5.89
CA GLU A 227 -10.68 6.57 -4.48
C GLU A 227 -11.55 5.50 -3.80
N LEU A 228 -11.17 5.06 -2.59
CA LEU A 228 -11.84 3.99 -1.86
C LEU A 228 -12.52 4.54 -0.60
N ASN A 229 -13.81 4.27 -0.42
CA ASN A 229 -14.59 4.63 0.77
C ASN A 229 -14.42 6.11 1.23
N GLY A 230 -14.55 7.05 0.28
CA GLY A 230 -14.39 8.50 0.52
C GLY A 230 -12.95 9.01 0.62
N GLY A 231 -11.96 8.11 0.53
CA GLY A 231 -10.54 8.44 0.41
C GLY A 231 -9.96 9.24 1.57
N THR A 232 -8.83 9.89 1.31
CA THR A 232 -8.08 10.79 2.21
C THR A 232 -7.66 10.18 3.55
N ASN A 233 -8.60 9.98 4.48
CA ASN A 233 -8.37 9.45 5.83
C ASN A 233 -9.19 8.17 6.11
N ASN A 234 -9.88 7.63 5.11
CA ASN A 234 -10.60 6.36 5.20
C ASN A 234 -10.43 5.56 3.89
N GLY A 235 -10.77 4.27 3.94
CA GLY A 235 -10.55 3.35 2.83
C GLY A 235 -11.00 1.93 3.15
N PHE A 236 -10.51 0.99 2.37
CA PHE A 236 -10.73 -0.44 2.61
C PHE A 236 -9.67 -1.01 3.56
N THR A 237 -10.05 -2.02 4.35
CA THR A 237 -9.12 -2.72 5.26
C THR A 237 -8.11 -3.56 4.48
N ILE A 238 -6.92 -3.78 5.03
CA ILE A 238 -5.87 -4.59 4.38
C ILE A 238 -5.71 -5.91 5.15
N PRO A 239 -6.18 -7.04 4.61
CA PRO A 239 -6.07 -8.34 5.25
C PRO A 239 -4.63 -8.90 5.21
N ILE A 240 -4.34 -9.88 6.06
CA ILE A 240 -3.03 -10.57 6.09
C ILE A 240 -2.78 -11.48 4.87
N SER A 241 -3.85 -11.90 4.21
CA SER A 241 -3.87 -12.71 3.00
C SER A 241 -4.93 -12.17 2.05
N PRO A 242 -4.86 -12.46 0.74
CA PRO A 242 -5.84 -11.97 -0.23
C PRO A 242 -7.28 -12.28 0.19
N ASP A 243 -8.12 -11.26 0.36
CA ASP A 243 -9.55 -11.39 0.68
C ASP A 243 -10.34 -10.29 -0.04
N TYR A 244 -11.01 -10.69 -1.12
CA TYR A 244 -11.74 -9.78 -1.98
C TYR A 244 -12.94 -9.13 -1.27
N THR A 245 -13.51 -9.79 -0.25
CA THR A 245 -14.66 -9.25 0.50
C THR A 245 -14.27 -8.06 1.37
N LYS A 246 -12.97 -7.91 1.66
CA LYS A 246 -12.43 -6.84 2.50
C LYS A 246 -11.97 -5.63 1.70
N ASN A 247 -11.46 -5.83 0.47
CA ASN A 247 -10.85 -4.73 -0.27
C ASN A 247 -10.75 -4.86 -1.79
N ALA A 248 -11.53 -5.73 -2.44
CA ALA A 248 -11.51 -5.77 -3.89
C ALA A 248 -11.91 -4.40 -4.47
N ALA A 249 -11.00 -3.80 -5.22
CA ALA A 249 -11.16 -2.49 -5.84
C ALA A 249 -11.12 -2.64 -7.36
N ILE A 250 -12.17 -2.18 -8.03
CA ILE A 250 -12.45 -2.38 -9.45
C ILE A 250 -12.22 -1.06 -10.18
N MET A 251 -11.43 -1.07 -11.25
CA MET A 251 -11.14 0.10 -12.06
C MET A 251 -11.46 -0.18 -13.52
N VAL A 252 -12.10 0.79 -14.19
CA VAL A 252 -12.36 0.77 -15.63
C VAL A 252 -11.20 1.43 -16.37
N LEU A 253 -10.74 0.86 -17.47
CA LEU A 253 -9.71 1.43 -18.33
C LEU A 253 -9.94 1.04 -19.79
N ALA A 254 -9.36 1.82 -20.72
CA ALA A 254 -9.42 1.46 -22.14
C ALA A 254 -8.74 0.09 -22.37
N PRO A 255 -9.28 -0.81 -23.19
CA PRO A 255 -8.56 -2.02 -23.59
C PRO A 255 -7.28 -1.66 -24.34
N GLY A 256 -6.18 -2.41 -24.22
CA GLY A 256 -4.93 -2.11 -24.90
C GLY A 256 -3.72 -2.80 -24.29
N THR A 257 -2.55 -2.59 -24.90
CA THR A 257 -1.26 -2.97 -24.31
C THR A 257 -0.60 -1.73 -23.74
N TYR A 258 -0.20 -1.82 -22.48
CA TYR A 258 0.39 -0.72 -21.73
C TYR A 258 1.81 -1.05 -21.32
N HIS A 259 2.73 -0.10 -21.47
CA HIS A 259 4.10 -0.19 -21.00
C HIS A 259 4.31 0.63 -19.74
N ASN A 260 5.35 0.28 -18.99
CA ASN A 260 5.70 0.91 -17.72
C ASN A 260 4.52 0.96 -16.72
N PHE A 261 3.64 -0.06 -16.77
CA PHE A 261 2.40 -0.10 -16.02
C PHE A 261 2.69 -0.19 -14.52
N THR A 262 2.44 0.90 -13.81
CA THR A 262 2.72 1.03 -12.38
C THR A 262 1.43 1.14 -11.60
N VAL A 263 1.31 0.35 -10.54
CA VAL A 263 0.22 0.45 -9.55
C VAL A 263 0.80 1.02 -8.27
N GLU A 264 0.25 2.13 -7.83
CA GLU A 264 0.57 2.81 -6.57
C GLU A 264 -0.63 2.68 -5.62
N TYR A 265 -0.36 2.29 -4.38
CA TYR A 265 -1.34 2.20 -3.30
C TYR A 265 -1.04 3.28 -2.27
N ARG A 266 -2.01 4.15 -2.00
CA ARG A 266 -1.94 5.11 -0.88
C ARG A 266 -2.53 4.48 0.36
N LEU A 267 -1.74 4.45 1.43
CA LEU A 267 -2.12 3.91 2.72
C LEU A 267 -2.30 5.04 3.74
N TYR A 268 -3.19 4.84 4.70
CA TYR A 268 -3.45 5.77 5.80
C TYR A 268 -3.72 4.98 7.07
N ASP A 269 -3.04 5.31 8.16
CA ASP A 269 -3.31 4.75 9.49
C ASP A 269 -4.11 5.75 10.32
N GLN A 270 -5.33 5.35 10.70
CA GLN A 270 -6.27 6.21 11.43
C GLN A 270 -5.87 6.46 12.89
N LYS A 271 -4.94 5.68 13.46
CA LYS A 271 -4.43 5.89 14.83
C LYS A 271 -3.18 6.75 14.85
N THR A 272 -2.24 6.49 13.95
CA THR A 272 -0.97 7.25 13.91
C THR A 272 -1.07 8.51 13.07
N LEU A 273 -2.12 8.62 12.23
CA LEU A 273 -2.34 9.68 11.25
C LEU A 273 -1.27 9.74 10.14
N VAL A 274 -0.42 8.71 10.07
CA VAL A 274 0.63 8.57 9.06
C VAL A 274 0.03 8.06 7.76
N TYR A 275 0.57 8.58 6.66
CA TYR A 275 0.19 8.17 5.31
C TYR A 275 1.38 8.13 4.39
N GLY A 276 1.26 7.36 3.33
CA GLY A 276 2.29 7.28 2.29
C GLY A 276 1.87 6.34 1.18
N THR A 277 2.76 6.14 0.23
CA THR A 277 2.51 5.27 -0.91
C THR A 277 3.52 4.13 -1.00
N VAL A 278 3.04 3.01 -1.53
CA VAL A 278 3.88 1.92 -2.01
C VAL A 278 3.47 1.57 -3.43
N SER A 279 4.45 1.28 -4.27
CA SER A 279 4.22 1.12 -5.70
C SER A 279 4.91 -0.12 -6.25
N LYS A 280 4.32 -0.70 -7.29
CA LYS A 280 4.91 -1.81 -8.06
C LYS A 280 4.76 -1.53 -9.55
N ASN A 281 5.88 -1.60 -10.26
CA ASN A 281 5.90 -1.61 -11.71
C ASN A 281 5.75 -3.05 -12.22
N TYR A 282 4.83 -3.25 -13.16
CA TYR A 282 4.52 -4.54 -13.77
C TYR A 282 5.02 -4.64 -15.21
N GLY A 283 5.80 -3.65 -15.68
CA GLY A 283 6.31 -3.60 -17.03
C GLY A 283 5.18 -3.48 -18.04
N GLN A 284 5.05 -4.49 -18.90
CA GLN A 284 4.04 -4.52 -19.94
C GLN A 284 2.82 -5.34 -19.54
N LEU A 285 1.61 -4.79 -19.67
CA LEU A 285 0.35 -5.51 -19.46
C LEU A 285 -0.63 -5.28 -20.61
N THR A 286 -1.29 -6.34 -21.06
CA THR A 286 -2.40 -6.27 -22.01
C THR A 286 -3.74 -6.47 -21.30
N PHE A 287 -4.73 -5.68 -21.73
CA PHE A 287 -6.13 -5.71 -21.32
C PHE A 287 -7.02 -5.82 -22.56
N HIS A 288 -8.02 -6.69 -22.49
CA HIS A 288 -8.93 -6.95 -23.60
C HIS A 288 -10.34 -6.42 -23.28
N ALA A 289 -11.06 -6.05 -24.33
CA ALA A 289 -12.45 -5.63 -24.23
C ALA A 289 -13.30 -6.71 -23.52
N GLY A 290 -14.14 -6.26 -22.58
CA GLY A 290 -15.02 -7.09 -21.77
C GLY A 290 -14.32 -7.95 -20.71
N GLN A 291 -13.00 -7.86 -20.55
CA GLN A 291 -12.26 -8.72 -19.62
C GLN A 291 -11.81 -7.98 -18.36
N ASN A 292 -11.86 -8.71 -17.24
CA ASN A 292 -11.31 -8.28 -15.96
C ASN A 292 -9.94 -8.93 -15.71
N LYS A 293 -8.96 -8.13 -15.29
CA LYS A 293 -7.65 -8.63 -14.86
C LYS A 293 -7.52 -8.55 -13.35
N LYS A 294 -7.28 -9.70 -12.70
CA LYS A 294 -7.05 -9.75 -11.25
C LYS A 294 -5.59 -9.42 -10.92
N VAL A 295 -5.39 -8.56 -9.92
CA VAL A 295 -4.08 -8.23 -9.35
C VAL A 295 -4.08 -8.47 -7.85
N VAL A 296 -3.32 -9.46 -7.44
CA VAL A 296 -3.07 -9.78 -6.03
C VAL A 296 -1.65 -9.32 -5.69
N ALA A 297 -1.51 -8.46 -4.67
CA ALA A 297 -0.23 -7.86 -4.32
C ALA A 297 -0.01 -7.88 -2.80
N ASP A 298 1.09 -8.50 -2.36
CA ASP A 298 1.63 -8.25 -1.03
C ASP A 298 2.26 -6.86 -1.05
N LEU A 299 1.76 -5.95 -0.23
CA LEU A 299 2.19 -4.56 -0.22
C LEU A 299 3.64 -4.48 0.27
N PRO A 300 4.56 -3.85 -0.50
CA PRO A 300 5.99 -3.82 -0.16
C PRO A 300 6.31 -2.76 0.91
N VAL A 301 5.57 -2.75 2.02
CA VAL A 301 5.83 -1.90 3.20
C VAL A 301 6.86 -2.60 4.08
N PRO A 302 8.04 -2.00 4.36
CA PRO A 302 9.01 -2.59 5.28
C PRO A 302 8.39 -2.83 6.67
N ASN A 303 8.52 -4.03 7.22
CA ASN A 303 8.08 -4.35 8.59
C ASN A 303 9.26 -4.41 9.54
N TYR A 304 9.14 -3.77 10.70
CA TYR A 304 10.05 -3.92 11.81
C TYR A 304 9.41 -4.74 12.93
N ALA A 305 10.10 -5.79 13.35
CA ALA A 305 9.58 -6.68 14.38
C ALA A 305 9.39 -5.96 15.72
N LYS A 306 8.26 -6.22 16.39
CA LYS A 306 7.95 -5.63 17.71
C LYS A 306 8.86 -6.10 18.85
N ASN A 307 9.58 -7.20 18.67
CA ASN A 307 10.43 -7.84 19.70
C ASN A 307 11.89 -7.34 19.72
N ARG A 308 12.14 -6.14 19.19
CA ARG A 308 13.50 -5.58 19.01
C ARG A 308 13.99 -4.68 20.15
N PHE A 309 13.15 -4.44 21.16
CA PHE A 309 13.45 -3.53 22.26
C PHE A 309 14.05 -4.29 23.44
N TYR A 310 15.25 -3.90 23.86
CA TYR A 310 15.99 -4.53 24.95
C TYR A 310 16.38 -3.49 25.99
N MET A 311 16.26 -3.84 27.27
CA MET A 311 17.08 -3.18 28.29
C MET A 311 18.57 -3.42 27.97
N TRP A 312 19.45 -2.51 28.40
CA TRP A 312 20.84 -2.54 27.93
C TRP A 312 21.53 -3.89 28.20
N ASP A 313 21.95 -4.56 27.12
CA ASP A 313 22.62 -5.86 27.17
C ASP A 313 21.87 -6.92 27.99
N ALA A 314 20.53 -6.92 27.98
CA ALA A 314 19.74 -8.00 28.57
C ALA A 314 20.11 -9.38 27.98
N ALA A 315 19.68 -10.48 28.61
CA ALA A 315 20.04 -11.81 28.12
C ALA A 315 19.57 -12.04 26.67
N VAL A 316 20.32 -12.84 25.91
CA VAL A 316 20.02 -13.09 24.48
C VAL A 316 18.61 -13.69 24.33
N GLY A 317 17.79 -13.07 23.48
CA GLY A 317 16.39 -13.47 23.27
C GLY A 317 15.39 -12.98 24.33
N GLN A 318 15.85 -12.27 25.36
CA GLN A 318 15.03 -11.70 26.43
C GLN A 318 14.74 -10.21 26.17
N ASN A 319 13.99 -9.94 25.10
CA ASN A 319 13.49 -8.57 24.83
C ASN A 319 12.55 -8.11 25.96
N ALA A 320 12.32 -6.80 26.07
CA ALA A 320 11.60 -6.19 27.20
C ALA A 320 10.18 -6.75 27.42
N TRP A 321 9.55 -7.29 26.37
CA TRP A 321 8.18 -7.83 26.41
C TRP A 321 8.13 -9.35 26.21
N LYS A 322 9.26 -10.05 26.34
CA LYS A 322 9.32 -11.51 26.19
C LYS A 322 8.39 -12.19 27.22
N ASN A 323 7.53 -13.09 26.75
CA ASN A 323 6.46 -13.76 27.52
C ASN A 323 5.29 -12.86 27.97
N TYR A 324 5.31 -11.58 27.58
CA TYR A 324 4.27 -10.58 27.84
C TYR A 324 3.89 -9.83 26.55
N GLU A 325 4.00 -10.47 25.40
CA GLU A 325 3.86 -9.83 24.08
C GLU A 325 2.45 -9.29 23.79
N ASN A 326 1.44 -9.76 24.54
CA ASN A 326 0.05 -9.27 24.47
C ASN A 326 -0.17 -7.99 25.29
N TYR A 327 0.72 -7.69 26.22
CA TYR A 327 0.67 -6.50 27.08
C TYR A 327 1.57 -5.38 26.55
N GLN A 328 2.40 -5.67 25.55
CA GLN A 328 3.29 -4.70 24.91
C GLN A 328 2.48 -3.51 24.35
N PRO A 329 2.68 -2.27 24.83
CA PRO A 329 2.06 -1.11 24.22
C PRO A 329 2.51 -0.97 22.77
N ILE A 330 1.56 -0.80 21.85
CA ILE A 330 1.78 -0.77 20.39
C ILE A 330 1.62 0.60 19.75
N LEU A 331 1.10 1.57 20.50
CA LEU A 331 0.92 2.97 20.10
C LEU A 331 1.66 3.89 21.08
N ASN A 332 2.10 5.05 20.59
CA ASN A 332 2.70 6.08 21.43
C ASN A 332 1.78 6.41 22.62
N GLU A 333 2.40 6.69 23.76
CA GLU A 333 1.74 6.96 25.06
C GLU A 333 1.00 5.77 25.69
N GLY A 334 0.90 4.63 25.00
CA GLY A 334 0.44 3.38 25.60
C GLY A 334 1.37 2.95 26.73
N LEU A 335 0.79 2.47 27.83
CA LEU A 335 1.49 2.04 29.05
C LEU A 335 1.00 0.67 29.48
N ASP A 336 1.90 -0.10 30.10
CA ASP A 336 1.59 -1.36 30.75
C ASP A 336 2.65 -1.63 31.84
N SER A 337 2.37 -2.52 32.80
CA SER A 337 3.23 -2.78 33.97
C SER A 337 4.06 -4.06 33.90
N HIS A 338 3.92 -4.87 32.84
CA HIS A 338 4.64 -6.14 32.69
C HIS A 338 6.09 -6.00 32.16
N TYR A 339 6.58 -4.78 32.01
CA TYR A 339 7.98 -4.53 31.73
C TYR A 339 8.85 -4.95 32.94
N PRO A 340 10.15 -5.23 32.74
CA PRO A 340 11.00 -5.70 33.82
C PRO A 340 11.21 -4.61 34.89
N THR A 341 11.06 -4.95 36.18
CA THR A 341 11.21 -4.00 37.31
C THR A 341 12.27 -4.41 38.35
N ALA A 342 12.82 -5.61 38.23
CA ALA A 342 13.80 -6.14 39.17
C ALA A 342 14.89 -6.98 38.49
N SER A 343 16.06 -7.06 39.13
CA SER A 343 17.25 -7.78 38.64
C SER A 343 17.10 -9.30 38.55
N THR A 344 16.06 -9.86 39.16
CA THR A 344 15.71 -11.29 39.04
C THR A 344 15.05 -11.63 37.71
N ASP A 345 14.59 -10.64 36.95
CA ASP A 345 14.00 -10.84 35.62
C ASP A 345 15.11 -11.07 34.57
N ALA A 346 14.98 -12.10 33.75
CA ALA A 346 15.97 -12.40 32.70
C ALA A 346 16.06 -11.31 31.61
N ARG A 347 15.01 -10.49 31.48
CA ARG A 347 14.94 -9.33 30.58
C ARG A 347 15.64 -8.09 31.16
N TRP A 348 16.11 -8.15 32.41
CA TRP A 348 16.81 -7.06 33.07
C TRP A 348 18.16 -6.76 32.42
N TYR A 349 18.58 -5.51 32.49
CA TYR A 349 19.84 -5.04 31.91
C TYR A 349 21.07 -5.70 32.57
N ASN A 350 22.21 -5.69 31.87
CA ASN A 350 23.47 -6.19 32.41
C ASN A 350 24.14 -5.18 33.36
N PRO A 351 24.41 -5.52 34.63
CA PRO A 351 24.98 -4.57 35.60
C PRO A 351 26.49 -4.35 35.46
N VAL A 352 27.17 -4.97 34.49
CA VAL A 352 28.62 -4.82 34.30
C VAL A 352 29.05 -3.35 34.16
N LEU A 353 30.21 -3.02 34.72
CA LEU A 353 30.78 -1.67 34.71
C LEU A 353 31.95 -1.59 33.73
N LEU A 354 32.19 -0.40 33.19
CA LEU A 354 33.37 -0.10 32.38
C LEU A 354 34.65 -0.45 33.18
N PRO A 355 35.66 -1.13 32.60
CA PRO A 355 35.90 -1.39 31.17
C PRO A 355 35.25 -2.67 30.62
N THR A 356 34.40 -3.37 31.39
CA THR A 356 33.72 -4.57 30.89
C THR A 356 32.70 -4.18 29.82
N LYS A 357 32.85 -4.74 28.61
CA LYS A 357 31.92 -4.54 27.49
C LYS A 357 30.69 -5.43 27.59
N ALA A 358 29.66 -5.10 26.81
CA ALA A 358 28.49 -5.96 26.61
C ALA A 358 28.90 -7.38 26.17
N SER A 359 28.23 -8.39 26.72
CA SER A 359 28.51 -9.81 26.45
C SER A 359 27.27 -10.62 26.11
N ARG A 360 26.09 -10.00 26.14
CA ARG A 360 24.79 -10.63 25.89
C ARG A 360 24.18 -10.04 24.60
N SER A 361 22.95 -9.51 24.65
CA SER A 361 22.22 -9.01 23.49
C SER A 361 22.88 -7.83 22.77
N ALA A 362 23.62 -6.97 23.49
CA ALA A 362 24.25 -5.79 22.90
C ALA A 362 25.71 -6.03 22.48
N LYS A 363 26.22 -7.26 22.58
CA LYS A 363 27.64 -7.57 22.34
C LYS A 363 28.13 -7.20 20.93
N ASP A 364 27.24 -7.27 19.94
CA ASP A 364 27.55 -7.01 18.52
C ASP A 364 27.18 -5.57 18.09
N CYS A 365 26.59 -4.78 19.00
CA CYS A 365 26.32 -3.37 18.75
C CYS A 365 27.63 -2.55 18.66
N PRO A 366 27.64 -1.43 17.92
CA PRO A 366 28.77 -0.49 17.93
C PRO A 366 29.16 -0.09 19.35
N ASN A 367 30.45 0.03 19.61
CA ASN A 367 30.92 0.57 20.87
C ASN A 367 30.76 2.11 20.91
N ALA A 368 31.08 2.73 22.03
CA ALA A 368 30.97 4.19 22.19
C ALA A 368 31.75 4.98 21.12
N ASN A 369 32.94 4.51 20.74
CA ASN A 369 33.80 5.15 19.74
C ASN A 369 33.16 5.08 18.34
N GLU A 370 32.67 3.90 17.96
CA GLU A 370 32.05 3.66 16.66
C GLU A 370 30.78 4.51 16.46
N MET A 371 29.99 4.75 17.51
CA MET A 371 28.84 5.66 17.42
C MET A 371 29.24 7.10 17.07
N LEU A 372 30.37 7.58 17.59
CA LEU A 372 30.90 8.91 17.21
C LEU A 372 31.39 8.94 15.76
N TRP A 373 31.89 7.83 15.22
CA TRP A 373 32.20 7.70 13.79
C TRP A 373 30.95 7.78 12.93
N TYR A 374 29.87 7.08 13.29
CA TYR A 374 28.58 7.22 12.60
C TYR A 374 28.02 8.64 12.70
N LEU A 375 28.14 9.30 13.86
CA LEU A 375 27.69 10.68 14.01
C LEU A 375 28.46 11.65 13.11
N MET A 376 29.79 11.56 13.08
CA MET A 376 30.63 12.55 12.39
C MET A 376 30.81 12.27 10.89
N TYR A 377 30.90 10.99 10.51
CA TYR A 377 31.22 10.55 9.15
C TYR A 377 30.18 9.61 8.54
N GLY A 378 29.06 9.40 9.23
CA GLY A 378 27.99 8.53 8.73
C GLY A 378 27.20 9.13 7.57
N ASP A 379 27.45 10.38 7.16
CA ASP A 379 26.74 11.09 6.08
C ASP A 379 25.21 10.91 6.20
N PRO A 380 24.54 11.59 7.15
CA PRO A 380 23.14 11.30 7.45
C PRO A 380 22.18 11.71 6.31
N HIS A 381 21.36 10.76 5.86
CA HIS A 381 20.29 11.00 4.88
C HIS A 381 18.92 10.62 5.47
N TRP A 382 18.02 11.59 5.59
CA TRP A 382 16.67 11.37 6.11
C TRP A 382 15.71 10.91 5.03
N ASP A 383 15.11 9.74 5.23
CA ASP A 383 14.16 9.14 4.32
C ASP A 383 12.74 9.18 4.92
N PRO A 384 11.80 9.93 4.32
CA PRO A 384 10.43 10.05 4.82
C PRO A 384 9.53 8.88 4.41
N SER A 385 10.06 7.81 3.80
CA SER A 385 9.25 6.66 3.37
C SER A 385 8.52 6.00 4.56
N ILE A 386 7.33 5.46 4.28
CA ILE A 386 6.55 4.70 5.26
C ILE A 386 7.14 3.32 5.52
N TRP A 387 6.89 2.83 6.73
CA TRP A 387 7.19 1.48 7.20
C TRP A 387 6.16 1.09 8.26
N SER A 388 6.15 -0.18 8.66
CA SER A 388 5.25 -0.69 9.69
C SER A 388 6.02 -1.26 10.87
N THR A 389 5.39 -1.20 12.03
CA THR A 389 5.77 -1.95 13.22
C THR A 389 4.53 -2.09 14.07
N MET A 390 4.44 -3.14 14.90
CA MET A 390 3.35 -3.26 15.86
C MET A 390 1.94 -3.11 15.22
N LYS A 391 1.80 -3.57 13.96
CA LYS A 391 0.60 -3.51 13.12
C LYS A 391 0.17 -2.10 12.64
N HIS A 392 0.93 -1.06 12.94
CA HIS A 392 0.62 0.32 12.58
C HIS A 392 1.62 0.90 11.57
N LEU A 393 1.21 1.93 10.83
CA LEU A 393 2.09 2.68 9.92
C LEU A 393 2.81 3.81 10.64
N TYR A 394 4.08 3.96 10.31
CA TYR A 394 4.93 5.07 10.69
C TYR A 394 5.77 5.50 9.48
N ASP A 395 6.42 6.65 9.59
CA ASP A 395 7.31 7.17 8.57
C ASP A 395 8.62 7.63 9.18
N GLY A 396 9.62 7.83 8.31
CA GLY A 396 10.86 8.45 8.70
C GLY A 396 11.93 7.48 9.20
N GLY A 397 13.16 7.76 8.83
CA GLY A 397 14.33 7.10 9.36
C GLY A 397 15.60 7.67 8.74
N MET A 398 16.73 7.24 9.28
CA MET A 398 18.03 7.76 8.90
C MET A 398 18.85 6.68 8.21
N TRP A 399 19.34 7.00 7.02
CA TRP A 399 20.42 6.27 6.42
C TRP A 399 21.76 6.79 6.96
N LEU A 400 22.63 5.87 7.37
CA LEU A 400 24.00 6.16 7.78
C LEU A 400 24.95 5.22 7.05
N LYS A 401 26.11 5.72 6.59
CA LYS A 401 27.16 4.91 5.99
C LYS A 401 27.51 3.74 6.89
N LYS A 402 27.69 2.57 6.30
CA LYS A 402 28.22 1.38 6.98
C LYS A 402 29.61 1.68 7.54
N ARG A 403 29.93 1.09 8.70
CA ARG A 403 31.26 1.22 9.32
C ARG A 403 32.41 0.89 8.36
N SER A 404 32.24 -0.08 7.46
CA SER A 404 33.25 -0.44 6.46
C SER A 404 33.52 0.68 5.45
N VAL A 405 32.48 1.43 5.06
CA VAL A 405 32.58 2.57 4.14
C VAL A 405 33.27 3.72 4.85
N ILE A 406 32.88 4.02 6.10
CA ILE A 406 33.55 5.04 6.92
C ILE A 406 35.04 4.71 7.07
N ALA A 407 35.39 3.46 7.38
CA ALA A 407 36.78 3.04 7.52
C ALA A 407 37.58 3.24 6.22
N ALA A 408 37.02 2.86 5.08
CA ALA A 408 37.64 3.06 3.78
C ALA A 408 37.85 4.56 3.45
N ASP A 409 36.82 5.39 3.65
CA ASP A 409 36.86 6.83 3.41
C ASP A 409 37.90 7.54 4.29
N GLN A 410 38.11 7.05 5.51
CA GLN A 410 39.06 7.61 6.47
C GLN A 410 40.45 6.98 6.39
N HIS A 411 40.68 6.03 5.46
CA HIS A 411 41.92 5.26 5.34
C HIS A 411 42.31 4.54 6.65
N MET A 412 41.31 4.00 7.35
CA MET A 412 41.45 3.31 8.63
C MET A 412 40.96 1.87 8.52
N THR A 413 41.41 1.03 9.44
CA THR A 413 40.86 -0.32 9.64
C THR A 413 39.63 -0.25 10.53
N LEU A 414 38.76 -1.27 10.44
CA LEU A 414 37.61 -1.42 11.35
C LEU A 414 38.04 -1.47 12.83
N GLN A 415 39.23 -2.01 13.12
CA GLN A 415 39.75 -2.08 14.47
C GLN A 415 40.13 -0.69 15.00
N GLN A 416 40.74 0.16 14.17
CA GLN A 416 41.07 1.54 14.58
C GLN A 416 39.82 2.36 14.90
N LEU A 417 38.69 2.15 14.19
CA LEU A 417 37.42 2.80 14.53
C LEU A 417 36.85 2.35 15.88
N LYS A 418 37.15 1.11 16.29
CA LYS A 418 36.80 0.58 17.62
C LYS A 418 37.69 1.14 18.71
N ASP A 419 38.98 1.30 18.43
CA ASP A 419 40.00 1.64 19.43
C ASP A 419 39.92 3.12 19.86
N ALA A 420 39.46 4.01 18.99
CA ALA A 420 39.31 5.43 19.31
C ALA A 420 38.20 6.11 18.48
N ALA A 421 37.53 7.08 19.08
CA ALA A 421 36.61 7.97 18.40
C ALA A 421 37.35 8.98 17.50
N PRO A 422 36.64 9.72 16.61
CA PRO A 422 37.22 10.86 15.93
C PRO A 422 37.91 11.83 16.92
N GLY A 423 39.16 12.16 16.64
CA GLY A 423 40.01 12.96 17.53
C GLY A 423 40.88 12.14 18.51
N GLY A 424 40.81 10.81 18.48
CA GLY A 424 41.76 9.92 19.16
C GLY A 424 41.40 9.51 20.59
N THR A 425 40.29 10.03 21.15
CA THR A 425 39.81 9.65 22.48
C THR A 425 39.14 8.27 22.48
N ASP A 426 39.48 7.41 23.45
CA ASP A 426 38.87 6.09 23.59
C ASP A 426 37.82 6.06 24.71
N PHE A 427 36.55 6.20 24.36
CA PHE A 427 35.42 6.19 25.29
C PHE A 427 35.08 4.80 25.86
N THR A 428 35.85 3.76 25.52
CA THR A 428 35.70 2.42 26.11
C THR A 428 36.58 2.20 27.35
N LYS A 429 37.36 3.21 27.76
CA LYS A 429 38.26 3.17 28.92
C LYS A 429 37.77 4.01 30.09
N VAL A 430 38.25 3.65 31.28
CA VAL A 430 38.08 4.45 32.50
C VAL A 430 39.20 5.48 32.58
N TYR A 431 38.85 6.74 32.85
CA TYR A 431 39.80 7.84 33.04
C TYR A 431 39.68 8.41 34.47
N PRO A 432 40.79 8.78 35.12
CA PRO A 432 40.76 9.48 36.40
C PRO A 432 40.09 10.87 36.23
N SER A 433 39.08 11.17 37.03
CA SER A 433 38.09 12.24 36.80
C SER A 433 38.57 13.66 37.12
N TYR A 434 38.62 14.57 36.12
CA TYR A 434 37.89 15.87 36.01
C TYR A 434 38.44 16.72 34.84
N PRO A 435 37.59 17.27 33.94
CA PRO A 435 36.16 17.03 33.80
C PRO A 435 35.87 15.60 33.31
N ASN A 436 34.70 15.08 33.65
CA ASN A 436 34.35 13.70 33.35
C ASN A 436 34.24 13.47 31.83
N ILE A 437 35.04 12.55 31.28
CA ILE A 437 35.15 12.33 29.83
C ILE A 437 33.82 12.10 29.11
N TYR A 438 32.81 11.55 29.79
CA TYR A 438 31.48 11.33 29.21
C TYR A 438 30.71 12.64 28.90
N THR A 439 31.09 13.79 29.45
CA THR A 439 30.47 15.08 29.08
C THR A 439 30.86 15.50 27.67
N ALA A 440 32.10 15.21 27.27
CA ALA A 440 32.59 15.43 25.91
C ALA A 440 32.02 14.43 24.88
N TYR A 441 31.30 13.40 25.34
CA TYR A 441 30.67 12.40 24.48
C TYR A 441 29.39 12.90 23.84
N VAL A 442 28.59 13.72 24.55
CA VAL A 442 27.27 14.14 24.08
C VAL A 442 27.44 15.09 22.91
N LYS A 443 27.01 14.66 21.71
CA LYS A 443 27.19 15.41 20.47
C LYS A 443 26.01 15.26 19.54
N ASP A 444 25.82 16.29 18.72
CA ASP A 444 24.82 16.35 17.66
C ASP A 444 25.50 16.51 16.30
N ASN A 445 24.97 15.84 15.29
CA ASN A 445 25.17 16.19 13.90
C ASN A 445 23.81 16.58 13.30
N THR A 446 23.68 17.85 12.93
CA THR A 446 22.48 18.44 12.32
C THR A 446 22.62 18.63 10.81
N ASN A 447 23.72 18.18 10.20
CA ASN A 447 23.93 18.19 8.76
C ASN A 447 23.26 16.96 8.14
N VAL A 448 21.93 16.99 8.07
CA VAL A 448 21.11 15.91 7.51
C VAL A 448 20.64 16.27 6.11
N ILE A 449 20.91 15.39 5.16
CA ILE A 449 20.45 15.52 3.77
C ILE A 449 19.06 14.92 3.66
N LEU A 450 18.13 15.59 2.95
CA LEU A 450 16.79 15.05 2.72
C LEU A 450 16.81 14.09 1.52
N GLY A 451 16.25 12.89 1.71
CA GLY A 451 16.09 11.87 0.67
C GLY A 451 16.88 10.60 0.98
N LYS A 452 16.74 9.59 0.11
CA LYS A 452 17.57 8.39 0.16
C LYS A 452 18.96 8.69 -0.43
N PRO A 453 20.04 8.11 0.11
CA PRO A 453 21.36 8.22 -0.51
C PRO A 453 21.35 7.53 -1.89
N SER A 454 22.07 8.10 -2.86
CA SER A 454 22.14 7.56 -4.24
C SER A 454 22.67 6.12 -4.27
N ASN A 455 23.64 5.79 -3.42
CA ASN A 455 24.23 4.45 -3.29
C ASN A 455 23.78 3.77 -2.00
N SER A 456 22.50 3.42 -1.90
CA SER A 456 21.93 2.80 -0.67
C SER A 456 22.65 1.53 -0.20
N SER A 457 23.39 0.83 -1.06
CA SER A 457 24.23 -0.33 -0.70
C SER A 457 25.31 -0.01 0.33
N ASP A 458 25.76 1.23 0.38
CA ASP A 458 26.85 1.70 1.26
C ASP A 458 26.33 2.11 2.64
N TYR A 459 25.01 2.11 2.84
CA TYR A 459 24.33 2.63 4.01
C TYR A 459 23.56 1.53 4.74
N ILE A 460 23.29 1.78 6.01
CA ILE A 460 22.30 1.08 6.83
C ILE A 460 21.14 2.04 7.08
N PHE A 461 19.92 1.51 7.13
CA PHE A 461 18.74 2.30 7.47
C PHE A 461 18.30 2.06 8.92
N LEU A 462 18.06 3.14 9.64
CA LEU A 462 17.65 3.18 11.03
C LEU A 462 16.26 3.83 11.14
N PRO A 463 15.16 3.06 11.32
CA PRO A 463 13.82 3.62 11.47
C PRO A 463 13.60 4.31 12.81
N THR A 464 12.72 5.31 12.87
CA THR A 464 12.29 5.98 14.11
C THR A 464 11.35 5.12 14.96
N THR A 465 11.83 3.97 15.43
CA THR A 465 11.04 2.96 16.16
C THR A 465 10.72 3.31 17.62
N GLY A 466 11.18 4.46 18.12
CA GLY A 466 10.94 4.90 19.49
C GLY A 466 11.73 4.10 20.53
N PHE A 467 11.19 4.05 21.75
CA PHE A 467 11.71 3.26 22.86
C PHE A 467 10.62 3.01 23.91
N TYR A 468 10.84 2.04 24.80
CA TYR A 468 10.05 1.92 26.03
C TYR A 468 10.77 2.53 27.22
N HIS A 469 10.06 3.41 27.93
CA HIS A 469 10.54 4.03 29.14
C HIS A 469 10.22 3.12 30.33
N ALA A 470 11.24 2.63 31.03
CA ALA A 470 11.03 1.60 32.06
C ALA A 470 10.58 2.13 33.42
N TYR A 471 10.39 3.45 33.58
CA TYR A 471 9.75 3.95 34.79
C TYR A 471 8.23 3.69 34.81
N ASP A 472 7.59 3.77 33.64
CA ASP A 472 6.13 3.70 33.47
C ASP A 472 5.69 2.69 32.40
N GLY A 473 6.64 1.91 31.84
CA GLY A 473 6.39 0.94 30.78
C GLY A 473 5.92 1.56 29.46
N LYS A 474 6.06 2.88 29.30
CA LYS A 474 5.42 3.63 28.23
C LYS A 474 6.18 3.55 26.92
N LEU A 475 5.49 3.31 25.80
CA LEU A 475 6.04 3.46 24.46
C LEU A 475 6.08 4.93 24.05
N ARG A 476 7.24 5.41 23.61
CA ARG A 476 7.46 6.83 23.25
C ARG A 476 8.17 6.98 21.92
N CYS A 477 7.87 8.10 21.25
CA CYS A 477 8.60 8.64 20.10
C CYS A 477 8.64 7.76 18.83
N VAL A 478 7.75 6.79 18.67
CA VAL A 478 7.63 6.05 17.39
C VAL A 478 7.23 7.03 16.29
N GLY A 479 7.90 6.98 15.14
CA GLY A 479 7.80 7.94 14.04
C GLY A 479 8.61 9.22 14.24
N THR A 480 9.12 9.50 15.45
CA THR A 480 9.84 10.74 15.76
C THR A 480 11.33 10.52 16.04
N ARG A 481 11.67 9.47 16.80
CA ARG A 481 13.06 9.14 17.16
C ARG A 481 13.30 7.64 17.10
N GLY A 482 14.50 7.22 16.73
CA GLY A 482 14.94 5.82 16.86
C GLY A 482 16.12 5.74 17.81
N TYR A 483 16.01 4.97 18.90
CA TYR A 483 17.06 4.82 19.92
C TYR A 483 17.78 3.48 19.76
N TYR A 484 19.11 3.51 19.76
CA TYR A 484 19.96 2.35 19.56
C TYR A 484 21.02 2.22 20.64
N TRP A 485 21.15 1.03 21.22
CA TRP A 485 22.17 0.75 22.22
C TRP A 485 23.57 0.61 21.62
N SER A 486 24.57 1.06 22.39
CA SER A 486 25.96 0.67 22.17
C SER A 486 26.30 -0.60 22.95
N SER A 487 27.44 -1.22 22.64
CA SER A 487 28.05 -2.29 23.43
C SER A 487 28.86 -1.78 24.65
N THR A 488 28.82 -0.47 24.95
CA THR A 488 29.69 0.16 25.97
C THR A 488 28.87 0.78 27.12
N PRO A 489 29.12 0.35 28.37
CA PRO A 489 28.51 1.00 29.54
C PRO A 489 29.11 2.41 29.75
N ARG A 490 28.32 3.33 30.33
CA ARG A 490 28.86 4.64 30.76
C ARG A 490 29.80 4.44 31.97
N PRO A 491 30.94 5.15 32.05
CA PRO A 491 31.96 4.97 33.10
C PRO A 491 31.49 5.21 34.55
N VAL A 492 30.36 5.89 34.78
CA VAL A 492 29.94 6.36 36.11
C VAL A 492 28.52 5.96 36.45
N GLY A 493 28.34 5.49 37.68
CA GLY A 493 27.04 5.28 38.34
C GLY A 493 26.34 3.97 38.01
N GLY A 494 26.80 3.17 37.04
CA GLY A 494 26.22 1.86 36.70
C GLY A 494 24.80 1.87 36.14
N LEU A 495 24.14 3.04 36.11
CA LEU A 495 22.75 3.20 35.68
C LEU A 495 22.59 3.45 34.18
N ASN A 496 23.64 3.88 33.48
CA ASN A 496 23.54 4.34 32.08
C ASN A 496 24.47 3.58 31.13
N ALA A 497 24.09 3.53 29.86
CA ALA A 497 24.93 3.07 28.77
C ALA A 497 24.92 4.08 27.62
N TYR A 498 25.97 4.07 26.80
CA TYR A 498 26.02 4.93 25.63
C TYR A 498 25.00 4.48 24.58
N ASN A 499 24.42 5.43 23.88
CA ASN A 499 23.44 5.21 22.83
C ASN A 499 23.58 6.23 21.71
N LEU A 500 22.89 5.94 20.61
CA LEU A 500 22.67 6.85 19.50
C LEU A 500 21.16 6.97 19.30
N TYR A 501 20.67 8.18 19.08
CA TYR A 501 19.35 8.35 18.51
C TYR A 501 19.37 9.13 17.20
N ILE A 502 18.44 8.79 16.33
CA ILE A 502 18.18 9.48 15.06
C ILE A 502 16.82 10.16 15.13
N GLN A 503 16.71 11.32 14.52
CA GLN A 503 15.48 12.07 14.29
C GLN A 503 15.60 12.85 12.98
N ARG A 504 14.51 13.46 12.50
CA ARG A 504 14.41 14.06 11.16
C ARG A 504 15.57 14.96 10.75
N ASP A 505 16.04 15.76 11.68
CA ASP A 505 17.02 16.84 11.47
C ASP A 505 18.35 16.56 12.18
N ARG A 506 18.53 15.39 12.81
CA ARG A 506 19.68 15.15 13.67
C ARG A 506 20.01 13.68 13.90
N VAL A 507 21.32 13.41 13.96
CA VAL A 507 21.90 12.25 14.65
C VAL A 507 22.51 12.72 15.96
N HIS A 508 22.18 12.05 17.06
CA HIS A 508 22.69 12.37 18.40
C HIS A 508 23.37 11.15 19.00
N VAL A 509 24.53 11.36 19.61
CA VAL A 509 25.14 10.37 20.49
C VAL A 509 25.13 10.87 21.92
N GLY A 510 24.78 9.98 22.83
CA GLY A 510 24.59 10.31 24.23
C GLY A 510 24.57 9.06 25.09
N TYR A 511 23.77 9.10 26.14
CA TYR A 511 23.57 7.97 27.03
C TYR A 511 22.14 7.96 27.54
N GLY A 512 21.68 6.78 27.95
CA GLY A 512 20.36 6.59 28.53
C GLY A 512 20.40 5.58 29.66
N ASP A 513 19.36 5.62 30.49
CA ASP A 513 19.16 4.66 31.57
C ASP A 513 19.08 3.25 30.99
N ARG A 514 19.86 2.33 31.54
CA ARG A 514 19.93 0.93 31.09
C ARG A 514 18.63 0.19 31.27
N THR A 515 17.76 0.67 32.15
CA THR A 515 16.41 0.13 32.34
C THR A 515 15.51 0.45 31.15
N ASN A 516 15.73 1.52 30.39
CA ASN A 516 14.93 1.77 29.19
C ASN A 516 15.15 0.67 28.13
N ALA A 517 14.11 0.37 27.35
CA ALA A 517 14.23 -0.58 26.25
C ALA A 517 14.44 0.14 24.92
N HIS A 518 15.66 0.12 24.41
CA HIS A 518 16.02 0.66 23.10
C HIS A 518 16.22 -0.47 22.08
N CYS A 519 16.26 -0.14 20.79
CA CYS A 519 16.60 -1.12 19.77
C CYS A 519 18.08 -1.52 19.85
N LEU A 520 18.36 -2.76 19.46
CA LEU A 520 19.72 -3.17 19.12
C LEU A 520 20.08 -2.63 17.73
N TRP A 521 21.37 -2.45 17.49
CA TRP A 521 21.87 -2.09 16.17
C TRP A 521 21.47 -3.16 15.14
N PRO A 522 21.01 -2.80 13.94
CA PRO A 522 20.71 -3.79 12.90
C PRO A 522 22.00 -4.52 12.48
N GLU A 523 21.88 -5.83 12.26
CA GLU A 523 22.97 -6.69 11.77
C GLU A 523 23.41 -6.34 10.33
#